data_AF-A0A3M0ZR29-F1
#
_entry.id   AF-A0A3M0ZR29-F1
#
_cell.length_a   1.000
_cell.length_b   1.000
_cell.length_c   1.000
_cell.angle_alpha   90.00
_cell.angle_beta   90.00
_cell.angle_gamma   90.00
#
_symmetry.space_group_name_H-M   'P 1'
#
loop_
_entity.id
_entity.type
_entity.pdbx_description
1 polymer ?
#
loop_
_entity_poly.entity_id
_entity_poly.type
_entity_poly.pdbx_seq_one_letter_code
_entity_poly.pdbx_strand_id
1 'polypeptide(L)'
;AQPDQAFNVQGYSYKIKYVSPSGDKITLALADTLVPPKEVLSTGIPAPDFTSTAINGQIVELTAWQGKVILVDFWATWCKPWEKELRNLKNVYFRYHRQGFEIIGVSLDYDLDTLQEYIKKNRIPWPQIADGQGWSMPLVQLYRVHALPKNFLIDRNGIIRYKDVFGRNLSTKVRELIHEPF
;
A
#
# COMPACT_ATOMS: atom_id res chain seq x y z
N ALA A 1 11.53 9.64 -18.26
CA ALA A 1 11.45 10.95 -17.59
C ALA A 1 11.35 12.01 -18.68
N GLN A 2 10.46 12.99 -18.53
CA GLN A 2 10.45 14.14 -19.43
C GLN A 2 11.75 14.95 -19.21
N PRO A 3 12.41 15.49 -20.25
CA PRO A 3 13.71 16.14 -20.14
C PRO A 3 13.78 17.27 -19.10
N ASP A 4 12.65 17.93 -18.83
CA ASP A 4 12.56 19.10 -17.96
C ASP A 4 12.03 18.80 -16.55
N GLN A 5 11.67 17.55 -16.24
CA GLN A 5 11.15 17.21 -14.92
C GLN A 5 12.30 17.03 -13.92
N ALA A 6 12.33 17.87 -12.89
CA ALA A 6 13.30 17.74 -11.80
C ALA A 6 13.02 16.47 -10.97
N PHE A 7 14.08 15.88 -10.41
CA PHE A 7 14.02 14.70 -9.55
C PHE A 7 15.06 14.75 -8.43
N ASN A 8 14.81 14.07 -7.32
CA ASN A 8 15.73 14.02 -6.20
C ASN A 8 16.70 12.83 -6.30
N VAL A 9 17.98 13.06 -6.04
CA VAL A 9 18.98 12.02 -5.78
C VAL A 9 19.75 12.40 -4.52
N GLN A 10 19.62 11.57 -3.47
CA GLN A 10 20.35 11.73 -2.21
C GLN A 10 20.23 13.14 -1.58
N GLY A 11 19.06 13.76 -1.65
CA GLY A 11 18.84 15.08 -1.04
C GLY A 11 19.02 16.25 -2.02
N TYR A 12 19.63 16.04 -3.18
CA TYR A 12 19.83 17.08 -4.19
C TYR A 12 18.81 16.94 -5.31
N SER A 13 18.34 18.08 -5.83
CA SER A 13 17.40 18.13 -6.94
C SER A 13 18.15 18.32 -8.25
N TYR A 14 17.86 17.47 -9.24
CA TYR A 14 18.51 17.46 -10.54
C TYR A 14 17.49 17.53 -11.67
N LYS A 15 17.91 18.03 -12.83
CA LYS A 15 17.22 17.89 -14.12
C LYS A 15 18.17 17.22 -15.13
N ILE A 16 17.60 16.53 -16.12
CA ILE A 16 18.40 15.95 -17.19
C ILE A 16 18.88 17.10 -18.07
N LYS A 17 20.20 17.35 -18.08
CA LYS A 17 20.79 18.39 -18.94
C LYS A 17 20.98 17.88 -20.37
N TYR A 18 21.39 16.62 -20.50
CA TYR A 18 21.68 16.01 -21.80
C TYR A 18 21.61 14.48 -21.72
N VAL A 19 21.17 13.88 -22.82
CA VAL A 19 21.19 12.43 -23.09
C VAL A 19 21.98 12.23 -24.38
N SER A 20 22.96 11.32 -24.40
CA SER A 20 23.69 11.00 -25.64
C SER A 20 22.75 10.43 -26.70
N PRO A 21 23.04 10.60 -28.01
CA PRO A 21 22.25 9.98 -29.08
C PRO A 21 22.12 8.45 -28.94
N SER A 22 23.13 7.80 -28.37
CA SER A 22 23.15 6.36 -28.07
C SER A 22 22.39 5.97 -26.80
N GLY A 23 22.01 6.92 -25.93
CA GLY A 23 21.29 6.69 -24.67
C GLY A 23 22.14 6.09 -23.54
N ASP A 24 23.43 5.85 -23.77
CA ASP A 24 24.37 5.26 -22.81
C ASP A 24 24.91 6.27 -21.77
N LYS A 25 24.76 7.58 -22.04
CA LYS A 25 25.26 8.64 -21.17
C LYS A 25 24.20 9.70 -20.93
N ILE A 26 24.07 10.08 -19.66
CA ILE A 26 23.28 11.23 -19.23
C ILE A 26 24.16 12.19 -18.44
N THR A 27 23.90 13.49 -18.57
CA THR A 27 24.48 14.49 -17.66
C THR A 27 23.36 15.19 -16.90
N LEU A 28 23.59 15.40 -15.62
CA LEU A 28 22.63 16.04 -14.73
C LEU A 28 23.08 17.47 -14.43
N ALA A 29 22.13 18.38 -14.34
CA ALA A 29 22.33 19.71 -13.75
C ALA A 29 21.52 19.81 -12.48
N LEU A 30 21.94 20.64 -11.52
CA LEU A 30 21.09 20.99 -10.39
C LEU A 30 19.81 21.64 -10.91
N ALA A 31 18.69 21.29 -10.30
CA ALA A 31 17.41 21.91 -10.55
C ALA A 31 17.25 23.17 -9.69
N ASP A 32 16.61 24.18 -10.27
CA ASP A 32 16.28 25.42 -9.57
C ASP A 32 15.10 25.21 -8.59
N THR A 33 14.34 24.12 -8.79
CA THR A 33 13.23 23.69 -7.95
C THR A 33 13.68 22.60 -6.98
N LEU A 34 13.40 22.78 -5.69
CA LEU A 34 13.59 21.72 -4.70
C LEU A 34 12.55 20.61 -4.93
N VAL A 35 13.04 19.44 -5.31
CA VAL A 35 12.29 18.19 -5.27
C VAL A 35 12.70 17.48 -3.98
N PRO A 36 11.79 17.32 -3.01
CA PRO A 36 12.13 16.60 -1.78
C PRO A 36 12.51 15.15 -2.08
N PRO A 37 13.38 14.52 -1.28
CA PRO A 37 13.61 13.09 -1.37
C PRO A 37 12.27 12.36 -1.31
N LYS A 38 12.03 11.45 -2.24
CA LYS A 38 10.85 10.59 -2.16
C LYS A 38 11.07 9.68 -0.95
N GLU A 39 10.36 9.94 0.15
CA GLU A 39 10.54 9.21 1.41
C GLU A 39 10.49 7.69 1.20
N VAL A 40 11.48 6.99 1.74
CA VAL A 40 11.48 5.53 1.74
C VAL A 40 10.33 5.08 2.60
N LEU A 41 9.46 4.22 2.07
CA LEU A 41 8.41 3.61 2.88
C LEU A 41 9.02 2.64 3.88
N SER A 42 9.37 3.18 5.04
CA SER A 42 9.94 2.48 6.18
C SER A 42 8.95 2.44 7.34
N THR A 43 9.30 1.68 8.37
CA THR A 43 8.61 1.75 9.66
C THR A 43 8.94 3.07 10.35
N GLY A 44 8.00 3.63 11.10
CA GLY A 44 8.16 4.85 11.90
C GLY A 44 7.82 6.15 11.17
N ILE A 45 7.38 6.10 9.91
CA ILE A 45 6.91 7.26 9.16
C ILE A 45 5.40 7.19 8.91
N PRO A 46 4.73 8.33 8.65
CA PRO A 46 3.34 8.35 8.24
C PRO A 46 3.10 7.49 6.99
N ALA A 47 1.99 6.76 6.97
CA ALA A 47 1.54 6.09 5.75
C ALA A 47 1.14 7.13 4.70
N PRO A 48 1.48 6.93 3.40
CA PRO A 48 0.96 7.77 2.34
C PRO A 48 -0.57 7.76 2.36
N ASP A 49 -1.18 8.94 2.45
CA ASP A 49 -2.63 9.04 2.39
C ASP A 49 -3.15 8.71 0.99
N PHE A 50 -4.38 8.23 0.93
CA PHE A 50 -5.10 8.01 -0.31
C PHE A 50 -6.60 8.06 -0.07
N THR A 51 -7.31 8.41 -1.14
CA THR A 51 -8.76 8.25 -1.24
C THR A 51 -9.03 7.40 -2.48
N SER A 52 -9.84 6.35 -2.32
CA SER A 52 -10.25 5.49 -3.43
C SER A 52 -11.66 4.96 -3.22
N THR A 53 -12.28 4.51 -4.30
CA THR A 53 -13.57 3.83 -4.25
C THR A 53 -13.33 2.33 -4.26
N ALA A 54 -13.78 1.64 -3.22
CA ALA A 54 -13.80 0.19 -3.18
C ALA A 54 -14.82 -0.37 -4.18
N ILE A 55 -14.64 -1.63 -4.57
CA ILE A 55 -15.48 -2.33 -5.56
C ILE A 55 -16.96 -2.40 -5.13
N ASN A 56 -17.22 -2.36 -3.82
CA ASN A 56 -18.57 -2.30 -3.26
C ASN A 56 -19.18 -0.88 -3.26
N GLY A 57 -18.50 0.11 -3.84
CA GLY A 57 -18.92 1.51 -3.89
C GLY A 57 -18.56 2.34 -2.65
N GLN A 58 -17.96 1.74 -1.62
CA GLN A 58 -17.54 2.47 -0.42
C GLN A 58 -16.35 3.38 -0.73
N ILE A 59 -16.44 4.66 -0.35
CA ILE A 59 -15.28 5.55 -0.34
C ILE A 59 -14.37 5.15 0.84
N VAL A 60 -13.12 4.85 0.53
CA VAL A 60 -12.06 4.52 1.47
C VAL A 60 -11.05 5.66 1.45
N GLU A 61 -10.93 6.34 2.58
CA GLU A 61 -9.94 7.38 2.83
C GLU A 61 -9.14 6.95 4.05
N LEU A 62 -7.82 6.83 3.92
CA LEU A 62 -6.99 6.27 4.99
C LEU A 62 -7.01 7.16 6.24
N THR A 63 -6.93 8.47 6.04
CA THR A 63 -6.99 9.46 7.13
C THR A 63 -8.33 9.49 7.85
N ALA A 64 -9.44 9.18 7.18
CA ALA A 64 -10.76 9.06 7.82
C ALA A 64 -10.83 7.92 8.86
N TRP A 65 -9.82 7.03 8.88
CA TRP A 65 -9.74 5.89 9.80
C TRP A 65 -8.68 6.08 10.89
N GLN A 66 -8.14 7.29 11.07
CA GLN A 66 -7.35 7.64 12.25
C GLN A 66 -8.07 7.23 13.55
N GLY A 67 -7.30 6.77 14.54
CA GLY A 67 -7.82 6.15 15.76
C GLY A 67 -8.03 4.63 15.64
N LYS A 68 -7.95 4.04 14.44
CA LYS A 68 -7.94 2.58 14.24
C LYS A 68 -6.53 2.08 13.87
N VAL A 69 -6.26 0.82 14.21
CA VAL A 69 -5.14 0.07 13.62
C VAL A 69 -5.58 -0.43 12.26
N ILE A 70 -4.82 -0.15 11.21
CA ILE A 70 -5.19 -0.44 9.82
C ILE A 70 -4.15 -1.35 9.19
N LEU A 71 -4.60 -2.44 8.57
CA LEU A 71 -3.77 -3.24 7.67
C LEU A 71 -4.12 -2.90 6.23
N VAL A 72 -3.19 -2.32 5.48
CA VAL A 72 -3.30 -2.22 4.01
C VAL A 72 -2.66 -3.46 3.42
N ASP A 73 -3.48 -4.33 2.83
CA ASP A 73 -3.11 -5.65 2.31
C ASP A 73 -3.16 -5.64 0.77
N PHE A 74 -1.99 -5.69 0.15
CA PHE A 74 -1.83 -5.80 -1.30
C PHE A 74 -1.76 -7.26 -1.70
N TRP A 75 -2.64 -7.67 -2.60
CA TRP A 75 -2.85 -9.07 -2.95
C TRP A 75 -3.36 -9.25 -4.38
N ALA A 76 -3.49 -10.50 -4.81
CA ALA A 76 -4.19 -10.85 -6.04
C ALA A 76 -4.68 -12.30 -5.99
N THR A 77 -5.73 -12.64 -6.75
CA THR A 77 -6.27 -14.01 -6.80
C THR A 77 -5.27 -15.03 -7.34
N TRP A 78 -4.36 -14.59 -8.22
CA TRP A 78 -3.27 -15.41 -8.76
C TRP A 78 -2.07 -15.57 -7.81
N CYS A 79 -2.09 -14.93 -6.63
CA CYS A 79 -1.04 -15.03 -5.62
C CYS A 79 -1.27 -16.24 -4.69
N LYS A 80 -0.69 -17.40 -5.04
CA LYS A 80 -0.83 -18.65 -4.25
C LYS A 80 -0.48 -18.51 -2.75
N PRO A 81 0.59 -17.81 -2.34
CA PRO A 81 0.88 -17.64 -0.91
C PRO A 81 -0.23 -16.89 -0.15
N TRP A 82 -0.91 -15.94 -0.81
CA TRP A 82 -1.94 -15.13 -0.17
C TRP A 82 -3.22 -15.92 0.14
N GLU A 83 -3.56 -16.91 -0.69
CA GLU A 83 -4.72 -17.77 -0.42
C GLU A 83 -4.66 -18.44 0.97
N LYS A 84 -3.45 -18.83 1.40
CA LYS A 84 -3.23 -19.37 2.76
C LYS A 84 -3.42 -18.30 3.84
N GLU A 85 -3.03 -17.07 3.55
CA GLU A 85 -3.11 -15.94 4.47
C GLU A 85 -4.54 -15.42 4.64
N LEU A 86 -5.41 -15.55 3.63
CA LEU A 86 -6.81 -15.12 3.70
C LEU A 86 -7.55 -15.71 4.91
N ARG A 87 -7.29 -16.98 5.26
CA ARG A 87 -7.89 -17.59 6.45
C ARG A 87 -7.41 -16.91 7.74
N ASN A 88 -6.11 -16.59 7.80
CA ASN A 88 -5.53 -15.88 8.94
C ASN A 88 -6.09 -14.47 9.06
N LEU A 89 -6.16 -13.73 7.94
CA LEU A 89 -6.73 -12.38 7.90
C LEU A 89 -8.15 -12.35 8.43
N LYS A 90 -9.02 -13.28 8.01
CA LYS A 90 -10.38 -13.40 8.55
C LYS A 90 -10.39 -13.63 10.05
N ASN A 91 -9.55 -14.53 10.56
CA ASN A 91 -9.48 -14.80 12.00
C ASN A 91 -9.04 -13.57 12.81
N VAL A 92 -8.02 -12.85 12.33
CA VAL A 92 -7.54 -11.62 12.95
C VAL A 92 -8.62 -10.53 12.89
N TYR A 93 -9.26 -10.38 11.74
CA TYR A 93 -10.34 -9.43 11.52
C TYR A 93 -11.51 -9.68 12.47
N PHE A 94 -12.07 -10.89 12.51
CA PHE A 94 -13.18 -11.21 13.41
C PHE A 94 -12.85 -11.00 14.88
N ARG A 95 -11.59 -11.25 15.28
CA ARG A 95 -11.13 -11.06 16.65
C ARG A 95 -11.03 -9.58 17.04
N TYR A 96 -10.45 -8.75 16.16
CA TYR A 96 -10.02 -7.40 16.53
C TYR A 96 -10.81 -6.27 15.88
N HIS A 97 -11.65 -6.53 14.89
CA HIS A 97 -12.35 -5.48 14.16
C HIS A 97 -13.16 -4.56 15.08
N ARG A 98 -13.93 -5.16 16.00
CA ARG A 98 -14.71 -4.43 17.01
C ARG A 98 -13.87 -3.71 18.08
N GLN A 99 -12.55 -3.94 18.11
CA GLN A 99 -11.59 -3.33 19.03
C GLN A 99 -10.79 -2.19 18.36
N GLY A 100 -11.23 -1.75 17.17
CA GLY A 100 -10.58 -0.69 16.42
C GLY A 100 -9.50 -1.20 15.47
N PHE A 101 -9.68 -2.38 14.89
CA PHE A 101 -8.86 -2.89 13.78
C PHE A 101 -9.66 -2.87 12.47
N GLU A 102 -8.99 -2.61 11.37
CA GLU A 102 -9.59 -2.62 10.04
C GLU A 102 -8.60 -3.11 8.98
N ILE A 103 -9.12 -3.69 7.89
CA ILE A 103 -8.30 -4.11 6.75
C ILE A 103 -8.75 -3.34 5.51
N ILE A 104 -7.80 -2.84 4.72
CA ILE A 104 -8.04 -2.32 3.37
C ILE A 104 -7.37 -3.29 2.42
N GLY A 105 -8.15 -4.01 1.63
CA GLY A 105 -7.61 -4.84 0.56
C GLY A 105 -7.32 -3.99 -0.68
N VAL A 106 -6.16 -4.19 -1.28
CA VAL A 106 -5.78 -3.61 -2.56
C VAL A 106 -5.43 -4.76 -3.50
N SER A 107 -6.34 -5.09 -4.41
CA SER A 107 -6.13 -6.18 -5.36
C SER A 107 -5.45 -5.69 -6.64
N LEU A 108 -4.47 -6.47 -7.10
CA LEU A 108 -3.76 -6.30 -8.37
C LEU A 108 -4.32 -7.22 -9.47
N ASP A 109 -5.54 -7.72 -9.31
CA ASP A 109 -6.22 -8.48 -10.37
C ASP A 109 -6.60 -7.55 -11.54
N TYR A 110 -6.37 -8.03 -12.76
CA TYR A 110 -6.70 -7.31 -13.99
C TYR A 110 -8.16 -7.49 -14.38
N ASP A 111 -8.74 -8.64 -14.04
CA ASP A 111 -10.14 -8.97 -14.29
C ASP A 111 -10.97 -8.71 -13.03
N LEU A 112 -11.75 -7.63 -13.06
CA LEU A 112 -12.58 -7.19 -11.94
C LEU A 112 -13.80 -8.09 -11.72
N ASP A 113 -14.32 -8.76 -12.74
CA ASP A 113 -15.48 -9.65 -12.59
C ASP A 113 -15.05 -10.92 -11.87
N THR A 114 -13.94 -11.53 -12.30
CA THR A 114 -13.33 -12.68 -11.61
C THR A 114 -12.97 -12.33 -10.16
N LEU A 115 -12.43 -11.13 -9.91
CA LEU A 115 -12.14 -10.65 -8.57
C LEU A 115 -13.40 -10.52 -7.70
N GLN A 116 -14.48 -9.92 -8.22
CA GLN A 116 -15.76 -9.78 -7.52
C GLN A 116 -16.34 -11.15 -7.13
N GLU A 117 -16.32 -12.11 -8.05
CA GLU A 117 -16.74 -13.48 -7.77
C GLU A 117 -15.90 -14.12 -6.67
N TYR A 118 -14.57 -13.94 -6.74
CA TYR A 118 -13.65 -14.46 -5.73
C TYR A 118 -13.94 -13.88 -4.34
N ILE A 119 -14.12 -12.55 -4.25
CA ILE A 119 -14.47 -11.84 -3.01
C ILE A 119 -15.77 -12.39 -2.43
N LYS A 120 -16.81 -12.52 -3.27
CA LYS A 120 -18.14 -13.03 -2.87
C LYS A 120 -18.07 -14.48 -2.41
N LYS A 121 -17.42 -15.36 -3.18
CA LYS A 121 -17.23 -16.77 -2.86
C LYS A 121 -16.52 -16.96 -1.53
N ASN A 122 -15.49 -16.15 -1.29
CA ASN A 122 -14.71 -16.22 -0.07
C ASN A 122 -15.32 -15.43 1.09
N ARG A 123 -16.38 -14.64 0.89
CA ARG A 123 -17.00 -13.80 1.92
C ARG A 123 -15.96 -12.90 2.60
N ILE A 124 -15.19 -12.17 1.81
CA ILE A 124 -14.21 -11.21 2.33
C ILE A 124 -14.97 -9.97 2.83
N PRO A 125 -14.96 -9.67 4.14
CA PRO A 125 -15.90 -8.71 4.73
C PRO A 125 -15.41 -7.26 4.72
N TRP A 126 -14.13 -7.01 4.45
CA TRP A 126 -13.53 -5.69 4.45
C TRP A 126 -13.48 -5.10 3.03
N PRO A 127 -13.39 -3.76 2.87
CA PRO A 127 -13.39 -3.14 1.55
C PRO A 127 -12.19 -3.57 0.70
N GLN A 128 -12.44 -3.68 -0.60
CA GLN A 128 -11.48 -4.10 -1.62
C GLN A 128 -11.38 -3.01 -2.68
N ILE A 129 -10.18 -2.47 -2.88
CA ILE A 129 -9.88 -1.49 -3.92
C ILE A 129 -9.19 -2.23 -5.06
N ALA A 130 -9.70 -2.07 -6.28
CA ALA A 130 -9.05 -2.54 -7.50
C ALA A 130 -9.55 -1.70 -8.69
N ASP A 131 -8.70 -1.51 -9.69
CA ASP A 131 -9.02 -0.75 -10.90
C ASP A 131 -8.66 -1.49 -12.21
N GLY A 132 -8.24 -2.76 -12.10
CA GLY A 132 -7.86 -3.57 -13.26
C GLY A 132 -6.48 -3.24 -13.85
N GLN A 133 -5.72 -2.31 -13.26
CA GLN A 133 -4.40 -1.90 -13.77
C GLN A 133 -3.24 -2.74 -13.20
N GLY A 134 -3.51 -3.62 -12.24
CA GLY A 134 -2.51 -4.49 -11.61
C GLY A 134 -1.31 -3.72 -11.09
N TRP A 135 -0.11 -4.02 -11.59
CA TRP A 135 1.13 -3.36 -11.17
C TRP A 135 1.18 -1.86 -11.50
N SER A 136 0.41 -1.40 -12.50
CA SER A 136 0.39 0.00 -12.92
C SER A 136 -0.59 0.86 -12.10
N MET A 137 -1.36 0.26 -11.20
CA MET A 137 -2.31 0.96 -10.36
C MET A 137 -1.62 2.07 -9.54
N PRO A 138 -2.16 3.30 -9.50
CA PRO A 138 -1.53 4.42 -8.80
C PRO A 138 -1.24 4.13 -7.32
N LEU A 139 -2.13 3.42 -6.62
CA LEU A 139 -1.95 3.08 -5.21
C LEU A 139 -0.82 2.06 -4.99
N VAL A 140 -0.62 1.11 -5.91
CA VAL A 140 0.51 0.16 -5.89
C VAL A 140 1.83 0.91 -6.06
N GLN A 141 1.86 1.90 -6.95
CA GLN A 141 3.01 2.77 -7.18
C GLN A 141 3.28 3.71 -5.99
N LEU A 142 2.22 4.25 -5.38
CA LEU A 142 2.29 5.10 -4.19
C LEU A 142 2.96 4.35 -3.03
N TYR A 143 2.52 3.12 -2.78
CA TYR A 143 3.06 2.24 -1.74
C TYR A 143 4.31 1.47 -2.16
N ARG A 144 4.83 1.70 -3.37
CA ARG A 144 6.05 1.07 -3.92
C ARG A 144 6.04 -0.45 -3.79
N VAL A 145 4.92 -1.06 -4.15
CA VAL A 145 4.73 -2.51 -4.07
C VAL A 145 5.31 -3.15 -5.33
N HIS A 146 6.33 -4.00 -5.14
CA HIS A 146 7.05 -4.68 -6.23
C HIS A 146 6.97 -6.21 -6.17
N ALA A 147 6.31 -6.75 -5.15
CA ALA A 147 6.10 -8.18 -4.96
C ALA A 147 4.82 -8.40 -4.14
N LEU A 148 4.18 -9.55 -4.35
CA LEU A 148 3.02 -9.99 -3.57
C LEU A 148 3.33 -11.31 -2.83
N PRO A 149 2.68 -11.56 -1.68
CA PRO A 149 1.82 -10.63 -0.94
C PRO A 149 2.65 -9.52 -0.28
N LYS A 150 2.01 -8.36 -0.05
CA LYS A 150 2.64 -7.22 0.62
C LYS A 150 1.64 -6.56 1.55
N ASN A 151 2.04 -6.22 2.77
CA ASN A 151 1.18 -5.45 3.64
C ASN A 151 1.93 -4.41 4.46
N PHE A 152 1.16 -3.43 4.93
CA PHE A 152 1.60 -2.36 5.83
C PHE A 152 0.63 -2.32 7.00
N LEU A 153 1.13 -2.51 8.21
CA LEU A 153 0.37 -2.39 9.44
C LEU A 153 0.62 -1.00 10.03
N ILE A 154 -0.45 -0.23 10.11
CA ILE A 154 -0.47 1.18 10.46
C ILE A 154 -1.15 1.31 11.83
N ASP A 155 -0.55 2.08 12.74
CA ASP A 155 -1.15 2.34 14.05
C ASP A 155 -2.25 3.42 14.00
N ARG A 156 -2.82 3.68 15.17
CA ARG A 156 -3.91 4.65 15.34
C ARG A 156 -3.52 6.08 14.97
N ASN A 157 -2.23 6.41 14.97
CA ASN A 157 -1.70 7.72 14.60
C ASN A 157 -1.41 7.82 13.09
N GLY A 158 -1.71 6.79 12.30
CA GLY A 158 -1.41 6.76 10.88
C GLY A 158 0.06 6.44 10.56
N ILE A 159 0.83 5.93 11.52
CA ILE A 159 2.25 5.60 11.34
C ILE A 159 2.41 4.15 10.89
N ILE A 160 3.22 3.89 9.86
CA ILE A 160 3.57 2.53 9.46
C ILE A 160 4.44 1.91 10.56
N ARG A 161 3.93 0.89 11.24
CA ARG A 161 4.68 0.21 12.32
C ARG A 161 5.33 -1.07 11.86
N TYR A 162 4.69 -1.78 10.93
CA TYR A 162 5.23 -3.02 10.39
C TYR A 162 4.94 -3.15 8.91
N LYS A 163 5.77 -3.94 8.24
CA LYS A 163 5.60 -4.37 6.84
C LYS A 163 5.77 -5.88 6.79
N ASP A 164 5.11 -6.52 5.83
CA ASP A 164 5.30 -7.94 5.55
C ASP A 164 5.00 -8.84 6.76
N VAL A 165 3.97 -8.49 7.54
CA VAL A 165 3.54 -9.25 8.73
C VAL A 165 2.42 -10.22 8.38
N PHE A 166 2.70 -11.51 8.45
CA PHE A 166 1.78 -12.58 8.05
C PHE A 166 1.59 -13.61 9.17
N GLY A 167 0.58 -14.47 9.05
CA GLY A 167 0.34 -15.58 9.96
C GLY A 167 0.19 -15.15 11.42
N ARG A 168 0.80 -15.92 12.34
CA ARG A 168 0.74 -15.65 13.78
C ARG A 168 1.32 -14.30 14.17
N ASN A 169 2.33 -13.81 13.45
CA ASN A 169 2.95 -12.52 13.73
C ASN A 169 1.97 -11.37 13.54
N LEU A 170 1.12 -11.44 12.51
CA LEU A 170 0.09 -10.43 12.28
C LEU A 170 -0.85 -10.28 13.48
N SER A 171 -1.41 -11.39 13.98
CA SER A 171 -2.31 -11.34 15.13
C SER A 171 -1.65 -10.75 16.38
N THR A 172 -0.36 -11.04 16.59
CA THR A 172 0.40 -10.51 17.73
C THR A 172 0.59 -9.00 17.59
N LYS A 173 1.00 -8.52 16.41
CA LYS A 173 1.24 -7.10 16.15
C LYS A 173 -0.03 -6.27 16.16
N VAL A 174 -1.12 -6.78 15.61
CA VAL A 174 -2.44 -6.12 15.72
C VAL A 174 -2.84 -5.97 17.19
N ARG A 175 -2.67 -7.02 18.00
CA ARG A 175 -2.99 -6.95 19.44
C ARG A 175 -2.12 -5.92 20.16
N GLU A 176 -0.82 -5.88 19.90
CA GLU A 176 0.10 -4.90 20.49
C GLU A 176 -0.38 -3.48 20.21
N LEU A 177 -0.63 -3.14 18.93
CA LEU A 177 -1.04 -1.78 18.53
C LEU A 177 -2.44 -1.37 19.04
N ILE A 178 -3.36 -2.32 19.24
CA ILE A 178 -4.68 -2.04 19.82
C ILE A 178 -4.58 -1.65 21.29
N HIS A 179 -3.63 -2.22 22.03
CA HIS A 179 -3.46 -1.95 23.47
C HIS A 179 -2.39 -0.89 23.75
N GLU A 180 -1.74 -0.38 22.71
CA GLU A 180 -0.85 0.76 22.83
C GLU A 180 -1.65 2.01 23.23
N PRO A 181 -1.14 2.82 24.17
CA PRO A 181 -1.74 4.11 24.48
C PRO A 181 -1.83 4.97 23.22
N PHE A 182 -3.00 5.57 23.02
CA PHE A 182 -3.25 6.54 21.94
C PHE A 182 -3.05 7.95 22.49
#